data_AF-A0A450VEY3-F1
#
_entry.id   AF-A0A450VEY3-F1
#
_cell.length_a   1.000
_cell.length_b   1.000
_cell.length_c   1.000
_cell.angle_alpha   90.00
_cell.angle_beta   90.00
_cell.angle_gamma   90.00
#
_symmetry.space_group_name_H-M   'P 1'
#
loop_
_entity.id
_entity.type
_entity.pdbx_description
1 polymer ?
#
loop_
_entity_poly.entity_id
_entity_poly.type
_entity_poly.pdbx_seq_one_letter_code
_entity_poly.pdbx_strand_id
1 'polypeptide(L)' 'MAAGTGLNALHLMQNHGLTNMEAMDISTGMMFEARRRELYRAYHVADANRPFPISQGNRMKLFSN' A
#
# COMPACT_ATOMS: atom_id res chain seq x y z
N MET A 1 -3.68 2.04 3.54
CA MET A 1 -4.67 3.12 3.28
C MET A 1 -4.38 4.27 4.22
N ALA A 2 -4.74 5.51 3.84
CA ALA A 2 -4.32 6.72 4.55
C ALA A 2 -2.81 6.69 4.87
N ALA A 3 -2.00 6.35 3.86
CA ALA A 3 -0.57 6.12 4.03
C ALA A 3 0.19 7.38 4.46
N GLY A 4 -0.39 8.56 4.21
CA GLY A 4 0.21 9.85 4.50
C GLY A 4 1.63 9.93 3.94
N THR A 5 2.54 10.43 4.77
CA THR A 5 3.98 10.54 4.46
C THR A 5 4.77 9.24 4.70
N GLY A 6 4.10 8.15 5.07
CA GLY A 6 4.70 6.82 5.22
C GLY A 6 5.23 6.46 6.62
N LEU A 7 4.92 7.24 7.66
CA LEU A 7 5.42 6.97 9.03
C LEU A 7 4.95 5.62 9.60
N ASN A 8 3.71 5.23 9.33
CA ASN A 8 3.19 3.93 9.80
C ASN A 8 3.93 2.77 9.14
N ALA A 9 4.17 2.83 7.82
CA ALA A 9 4.94 1.79 7.13
C ALA A 9 6.39 1.71 7.62
N LEU A 10 7.02 2.86 7.91
CA LEU A 10 8.37 2.89 8.49
C LEU A 10 8.39 2.16 9.83
N HIS A 11 7.44 2.47 10.71
CA HIS A 11 7.32 1.82 12.01
C HIS A 11 7.10 0.30 11.87
N LEU A 12 6.21 -0.12 10.96
CA LEU A 12 5.92 -1.53 10.71
C LEU A 12 7.14 -2.28 10.14
N MET A 13 7.89 -1.66 9.25
CA MET A 13 9.10 -2.25 8.69
C MET A 13 10.18 -2.41 9.77
N GLN A 14 10.41 -1.38 10.58
CA GLN A 14 11.45 -1.38 11.62
C GLN A 14 11.14 -2.33 12.78
N ASN A 15 9.88 -2.41 13.21
CA ASN A 15 9.51 -3.14 14.42
C ASN A 15 8.89 -4.51 14.16
N HIS A 16 8.40 -4.75 12.95
CA HIS A 16 7.69 -5.99 12.61
C HIS A 16 8.21 -6.66 11.33
N GLY A 17 9.23 -6.11 10.66
CA GLY A 17 9.82 -6.70 9.46
C GLY A 17 8.88 -6.76 8.26
N LEU A 18 7.79 -5.98 8.27
CA LEU A 18 6.84 -5.96 7.17
C LEU A 18 7.40 -5.16 5.99
N THR A 19 7.56 -5.81 4.84
CA THR A 19 8.15 -5.22 3.62
C THR A 19 7.24 -5.31 2.40
N ASN A 20 6.18 -6.11 2.45
CA ASN A 20 5.24 -6.29 1.34
C ASN A 20 4.00 -5.38 1.50
N MET A 21 4.20 -4.06 1.40
CA MET A 21 3.16 -3.06 1.60
C MET A 21 2.92 -2.21 0.34
N GLU A 22 1.68 -1.76 0.17
CA GLU A 22 1.29 -0.77 -0.83
C GLU A 22 0.71 0.47 -0.15
N ALA A 23 1.04 1.65 -0.67
CA ALA A 23 0.53 2.92 -0.17
C ALA A 23 -0.74 3.32 -0.92
N MET A 24 -1.76 3.74 -0.18
CA MET A 24 -2.90 4.47 -0.74
C MET A 24 -3.19 5.68 0.13
N ASP A 25 -3.30 6.86 -0.49
CA ASP A 25 -3.73 8.12 0.13
C ASP A 25 -4.42 9.00 -0.92
N ILE A 26 -5.33 9.88 -0.50
CA ILE A 26 -5.98 10.83 -1.40
C ILE A 26 -5.08 12.03 -1.72
N SER A 27 -4.11 12.33 -0.86
CA SER A 27 -3.21 13.47 -1.01
C SER A 27 -1.98 13.14 -1.85
N THR A 28 -1.91 13.71 -3.04
CA THR A 28 -0.72 13.63 -3.92
C THR A 28 0.55 14.13 -3.21
N GLY A 29 0.45 15.22 -2.44
CA GLY A 29 1.60 15.80 -1.74
C GLY A 29 2.17 14.88 -0.67
N MET A 30 1.30 14.21 0.10
CA MET A 30 1.75 13.22 1.09
C MET A 30 2.36 12.00 0.40
N MET A 31 1.77 11.55 -0.72
CA MET A 31 2.29 10.43 -1.49
C MET A 31 3.67 10.71 -2.10
N PHE A 32 3.93 11.94 -2.51
CA PHE A 32 5.25 12.38 -2.96
C PHE A 32 6.30 12.21 -1.86
N GLU A 33 6.02 12.68 -0.64
CA GLU A 33 6.92 12.50 0.51
C GLU A 33 7.08 11.02 0.90
N ALA A 34 6.02 10.22 0.83
CA ALA A 34 6.09 8.79 1.07
C ALA A 34 6.98 8.06 0.05
N ARG A 35 6.97 8.50 -1.22
CA ARG A 35 7.78 7.90 -2.29
C ARG A 35 9.27 8.09 -2.07
N ARG A 36 9.69 9.23 -1.52
CA ARG A 36 11.09 9.51 -1.19
C ARG A 36 11.70 8.55 -0.16
N ARG A 37 10.87 7.79 0.55
CA ARG A 37 11.30 6.82 1.57
C ARG A 37 11.42 5.38 1.04
N GLU A 38 10.93 5.11 -0.17
CA GLU A 38 11.01 3.78 -0.82
C GLU A 38 10.44 2.61 0.03
N LEU A 39 9.42 2.88 0.85
CA LEU A 39 8.85 1.92 1.81
C LEU A 39 7.80 0.97 1.21
N TYR A 40 7.30 1.26 0.00
CA TYR A 40 6.14 0.57 -0.56
C TYR A 40 6.46 0.05 -1.97
N ARG A 41 5.82 -1.06 -2.34
CA ARG A 41 5.94 -1.64 -3.68
C ARG A 41 5.16 -0.87 -4.74
N ALA A 42 4.06 -0.24 -4.33
CA ALA A 42 3.19 0.55 -5.18
C ALA A 42 2.62 1.73 -4.39
N TYR A 43 2.31 2.81 -5.12
CA TYR A 43 1.84 4.08 -4.58
C TYR A 43 0.58 4.50 -5.36
N HIS A 44 -0.54 4.58 -4.66
CA HIS A 44 -1.85 4.83 -5.25
C HIS A 44 -2.43 6.13 -4.71
N VAL A 45 -2.64 7.12 -5.58
CA VAL A 45 -3.40 8.32 -5.22
C VAL A 45 -4.87 8.04 -5.50
N ALA A 46 -5.63 7.70 -4.46
CA ALA A 46 -7.01 7.27 -4.58
C ALA A 46 -7.84 7.56 -3.33
N ASP A 47 -9.13 7.80 -3.53
CA ASP A 47 -10.12 7.92 -2.46
C ASP A 47 -10.54 6.52 -1.99
N ALA A 48 -10.30 6.23 -0.70
CA ALA A 48 -10.64 4.95 -0.09
C ALA A 48 -12.15 4.66 -0.04
N ASN A 49 -13.00 5.68 -0.23
CA ASN A 49 -14.45 5.50 -0.32
C ASN A 49 -14.92 5.02 -1.70
N ARG A 50 -14.01 4.96 -2.68
CA ARG A 50 -14.31 4.41 -4.01
C ARG A 50 -13.83 2.97 -4.10
N PRO A 51 -14.48 2.13 -4.92
CA PRO A 51 -14.00 0.79 -5.19
C PRO A 51 -12.54 0.84 -5.64
N PHE A 52 -11.65 0.24 -4.86
CA PHE A 52 -10.27 0.09 -5.26
C PHE A 52 -10.22 -0.94 -6.39
N PRO A 53 -9.53 -0.67 -7.51
CA PRO A 53 -9.32 -1.68 -8.54
C PRO A 53 -8.31 -2.69 -7.99
N ILE A 54 -8.79 -3.61 -7.15
CA ILE A 54 -8.06 -4.84 -6.85
C ILE A 54 -7.92 -5.50 -8.21
N SER A 55 -6.70 -5.49 -8.77
CA SER A 55 -6.42 -6.29 -9.95
C SER A 55 -6.92 -7.68 -9.61
N GLN A 56 -7.84 -8.25 -10.40
CA GLN A 56 -8.28 -9.62 -10.21
C GLN A 56 -7.11 -10.54 -10.56
N GLY A 57 -6.07 -10.53 -9.72
CA GLY A 57 -4.95 -11.43 -9.77
C GLY A 57 -5.50 -12.82 -9.58
N ASN A 58 -5.35 -13.64 -10.63
CA ASN A 58 -5.69 -15.05 -10.73
C ASN A 58 -6.09 -15.68 -9.40
N ARG A 59 -7.38 -16.09 -9.31
CA ARG A 59 -7.77 -17.17 -8.41
C ARG A 59 -6.77 -18.31 -8.62
N MET A 60 -5.78 -18.43 -7.74
CA MET A 60 -5.15 -19.72 -7.52
C MET A 60 -6.32 -20.64 -7.19
N LYS A 61 -6.63 -21.55 -8.11
CA LYS A 61 -7.49 -22.68 -7.83
C LYS A 61 -6.87 -23.36 -6.62
N LEU A 62 -7.42 -23.11 -5.43
CA LEU A 62 -7.17 -23.97 -4.29
C LEU A 62 -7.67 -25.34 -4.73
N PHE A 63 -6.73 -26.23 -5.02
CA PHE A 63 -7.00 -27.65 -5.19
C PHE A 63 -7.80 -28.11 -3.97
N SER A 64 -9.02 -28.56 -4.20
CA SER A 64 -9.75 -29.38 -3.25
C SER A 64 -9.32 -30.83 -3.52
N ASN A 65 -8.75 -31.46 -2.49
CA ASN A 65 -8.63 -32.92 -2.40
C ASN A 65 -10.01 -33.54 -2.23
#